data_AF-A0A2D7KKR9-F1
#
_entry.id   AF-A0A2D7KKR9-F1
#
_cell.length_a   1.000
_cell.length_b   1.000
_cell.length_c   1.000
_cell.angle_alpha   90.00
_cell.angle_beta   90.00
_cell.angle_gamma   90.00
#
_symmetry.space_group_name_H-M   'P 1'
#
loop_
_entity.id
_entity.type
_entity.pdbx_description
1 polymer ?
#
loop_
_entity_poly.entity_id
_entity_poly.type
_entity_poly.pdbx_seq_one_letter_code
_entity_poly.pdbx_strand_id
1 'polypeptide(L)' 'MLDQAVNASGVQIFIGEESGYKAFDQCSIVTSTYADEHKTLGVLGVIGPTRMQYERVIPIVDLTAKMFSSALNYKN' A
#
# COMPACT_ATOMS: atom_id res chain seq x y z
N MET A 1 3.47 -11.20 -1.84
CA MET A 1 2.91 -9.85 -2.08
C MET A 1 2.80 -9.02 -0.81
N LEU A 2 1.87 -9.30 0.11
CA LEU A 2 1.62 -8.40 1.25
C LEU A 2 2.78 -8.38 2.24
N ASP A 3 3.40 -9.53 2.52
CA ASP A 3 4.64 -9.60 3.31
C ASP A 3 5.82 -8.87 2.65
N GLN A 4 5.86 -8.79 1.32
CA GLN A 4 6.87 -7.98 0.62
C GLN A 4 6.57 -6.50 0.77
N ALA A 5 5.29 -6.10 0.71
CA ALA A 5 4.88 -4.73 0.95
C ALA A 5 5.23 -4.26 2.38
N VAL A 6 5.08 -5.12 3.38
CA VAL A 6 5.45 -4.81 4.78
C VAL A 6 6.95 -4.49 4.93
N ASN A 7 7.80 -5.14 4.14
CA ASN A 7 9.26 -4.96 4.17
C ASN A 7 9.77 -3.91 3.18
N ALA A 8 8.89 -3.36 2.34
CA ALA A 8 9.26 -2.37 1.34
C ALA A 8 9.18 -0.95 1.90
N SER A 9 10.14 -0.12 1.50
CA SER A 9 10.10 1.32 1.75
C SER A 9 9.34 2.03 0.62
N GLY A 10 8.32 2.80 0.98
CA GLY A 10 7.53 3.60 0.04
C GLY A 10 6.40 2.81 -0.64
N VAL A 11 5.89 3.37 -1.73
CA VAL A 11 4.74 2.80 -2.46
C VAL A 11 5.16 1.56 -3.24
N GLN A 12 4.33 0.52 -3.16
CA GLN A 12 4.45 -0.72 -3.94
C GLN A 12 3.24 -0.87 -4.84
N ILE A 13 3.45 -1.35 -6.06
CA ILE A 13 2.39 -1.58 -7.04
C ILE A 13 2.50 -3.02 -7.51
N PHE A 14 1.41 -3.76 -7.40
CA PHE A 14 1.29 -5.14 -7.87
C PHE A 14 0.25 -5.18 -8.98
N ILE A 15 0.59 -5.74 -10.13
CA ILE A 15 -0.26 -5.71 -11.32
C ILE A 15 -0.63 -7.13 -11.74
N GLY A 16 -1.91 -7.50 -11.61
CA GLY A 16 -2.49 -8.72 -12.17
C GLY A 16 -1.80 -9.99 -11.67
N GLU A 17 -1.22 -10.73 -12.62
CA GLU A 17 -0.42 -11.96 -12.42
C GLU A 17 0.76 -11.78 -11.45
N GLU A 18 1.18 -10.52 -11.24
CA GLU A 18 2.05 -10.05 -10.16
C GLU A 18 1.77 -10.79 -8.84
N SER A 19 0.48 -10.91 -8.53
CA SER A 19 -0.08 -11.19 -7.20
C SER A 19 -0.05 -12.64 -6.72
N GLY A 20 0.24 -13.62 -7.60
CA GLY A 20 0.27 -15.05 -7.25
C GLY A 20 -1.07 -15.68 -6.82
N TYR A 21 -2.18 -14.93 -6.90
CA TYR A 21 -3.53 -15.36 -6.55
C TYR A 21 -4.46 -15.12 -7.73
N LYS A 22 -5.05 -16.18 -8.31
CA LYS A 22 -5.96 -16.10 -9.48
C LYS A 22 -7.12 -15.11 -9.32
N ALA A 23 -7.52 -14.79 -8.09
CA ALA A 23 -8.55 -13.80 -7.81
C ALA A 23 -8.12 -12.35 -8.13
N PHE A 24 -6.83 -12.09 -8.29
CA PHE A 24 -6.25 -10.78 -8.53
C PHE A 24 -5.60 -10.63 -9.92
N ASP A 25 -5.67 -11.64 -10.79
CA ASP A 25 -5.16 -11.57 -12.18
C ASP A 25 -5.74 -10.38 -12.96
N GLN A 26 -6.94 -9.94 -12.59
CA GLN A 26 -7.65 -8.81 -13.20
C GLN A 26 -7.61 -7.51 -12.37
N CYS A 27 -6.84 -7.50 -11.29
CA CYS A 27 -6.76 -6.39 -10.36
C CYS A 27 -5.33 -5.86 -10.25
N SER A 28 -5.20 -4.63 -9.79
CA SER A 28 -3.95 -4.06 -9.36
C SER A 28 -4.08 -3.53 -7.95
N ILE A 29 -2.99 -3.65 -7.19
CA ILE A 29 -2.93 -3.30 -5.78
C ILE A 29 -1.84 -2.25 -5.63
N VAL A 30 -2.21 -1.07 -5.14
CA VAL A 30 -1.26 -0.01 -4.78
C VAL A 30 -1.21 0.07 -3.26
N THR A 31 -0.04 -0.12 -2.67
CA THR A 31 0.11 -0.18 -1.22
C THR A 31 1.20 0.76 -0.72
N SER A 32 1.08 1.26 0.51
CA SER A 32 2.15 1.95 1.23
C SER A 32 2.16 1.48 2.69
N THR A 33 3.34 1.42 3.29
CA THR A 33 3.50 1.07 4.70
C THR A 33 3.13 2.24 5.60
N TYR A 34 2.53 1.94 6.74
CA TYR A 34 2.43 2.87 7.87
C TYR A 34 3.21 2.30 9.05
N ALA A 35 3.95 3.17 9.71
CA ALA A 35 4.86 2.87 10.81
C ALA A 35 4.65 3.83 11.97
N ASP A 36 5.06 3.41 13.16
CA ASP A 36 5.39 4.34 14.25
C ASP A 36 6.89 4.70 14.21
N GLU A 37 7.39 5.43 15.21
CA GLU A 37 8.81 5.79 15.28
C GLU A 37 9.77 4.59 15.39
N HIS A 38 9.27 3.41 15.76
CA HIS A 38 10.10 2.25 16.11
C HIS A 38 9.97 1.10 15.12
N LYS A 39 8.83 0.96 14.43
CA LYS A 39 8.56 -0.17 13.55
C LYS A 39 7.44 0.09 12.55
N THR A 40 7.50 -0.65 11.44
CA THR A 40 6.35 -0.83 10.55
C THR A 40 5.20 -1.47 11.31
N LEU A 41 4.03 -0.84 11.28
CA LEU A 41 2.82 -1.34 11.92
C LEU A 41 1.93 -2.11 10.95
N GLY A 42 1.97 -1.77 9.66
CA GLY A 42 1.24 -2.50 8.64
C GLY A 42 1.28 -1.83 7.27
N VAL A 43 0.36 -2.26 6.42
CA VAL A 43 0.24 -1.81 5.03
C VAL A 43 -1.18 -1.29 4.79
N LEU A 44 -1.26 -0.11 4.16
CA LEU A 44 -2.49 0.44 3.60
C LEU A 44 -2.45 0.21 2.09
N GLY A 45 -3.59 -0.12 1.47
CA GLY A 45 -3.62 -0.22 0.00
C GLY A 45 -4.99 -0.05 -0.63
N VAL A 46 -4.96 0.28 -1.92
CA VAL A 46 -6.12 0.35 -2.81
C VAL A 46 -6.06 -0.81 -3.78
N ILE A 47 -7.19 -1.51 -3.93
CA ILE A 47 -7.40 -2.56 -4.92
C ILE A 47 -8.33 -2.01 -5.99
N GLY A 48 -7.93 -2.12 -7.26
CA GLY A 48 -8.72 -1.65 -8.40
C GLY A 48 -8.47 -2.49 -9.65
N PRO A 49 -9.15 -2.19 -10.77
CA PRO A 49 -8.87 -2.85 -12.05
C PRO A 49 -7.44 -2.57 -12.51
N THR A 50 -6.89 -3.45 -13.36
CA THR A 50 -5.51 -3.35 -13.87
C THR A 50 -5.17 -2.00 -14.52
N ARG A 51 -6.15 -1.35 -15.14
CA ARG A 51 -6.04 0.00 -15.70
C ARG A 51 -6.80 1.02 -14.86
N MET A 52 -6.23 1.40 -13.72
CA MET A 52 -6.68 2.54 -12.92
C MET A 52 -5.81 3.77 -13.16
N GLN A 53 -6.21 4.91 -12.59
CA GLN A 53 -5.49 6.18 -12.73
C GLN A 53 -4.38 6.25 -11.68
N TYR A 54 -3.28 5.53 -11.93
CA TYR A 54 -2.13 5.39 -11.01
C TYR A 54 -1.57 6.72 -10.55
N GLU A 55 -1.48 7.71 -11.45
CA GLU A 55 -1.06 9.08 -11.15
C GLU A 55 -1.84 9.72 -9.98
N ARG A 56 -3.10 9.33 -9.77
CA ARG A 56 -3.92 9.80 -8.66
C ARG A 56 -3.92 8.85 -7.49
N VAL A 57 -3.92 7.54 -7.73
CA VAL A 57 -4.00 6.55 -6.66
C VAL A 57 -2.72 6.50 -5.83
N ILE A 58 -1.54 6.59 -6.47
CA ILE A 58 -0.24 6.60 -5.79
C ILE A 58 -0.15 7.68 -4.70
N PRO A 59 -0.37 8.98 -4.99
CA PRO A 59 -0.26 10.02 -3.98
C PRO A 59 -1.32 9.91 -2.89
N ILE A 60 -2.53 9.42 -3.21
CA ILE A 60 -3.58 9.20 -2.21
C ILE A 60 -3.14 8.15 -1.19
N VAL A 61 -2.65 7.00 -1.66
CA VAL A 61 -2.21 5.90 -0.78
C VAL A 61 -1.01 6.33 0.06
N ASP A 62 -0.03 7.00 -0.53
CA ASP A 62 1.16 7.49 0.16
C ASP A 62 0.82 8.52 1.25
N LEU A 63 0.05 9.55 0.90
CA LEU A 63 -0.36 10.58 1.85
C LEU A 63 -1.20 9.99 2.97
N THR A 64 -2.16 9.12 2.65
CA THR A 64 -3.02 8.50 3.66
C THR A 64 -2.21 7.64 4.63
N ALA A 65 -1.25 6.86 4.14
CA ALA A 65 -0.37 6.06 5.00
C ALA A 65 0.48 6.94 5.93
N LYS A 66 1.05 8.04 5.41
CA LYS A 66 1.79 9.03 6.21
C LYS A 66 0.92 9.71 7.26
N MET A 67 -0.29 10.12 6.90
CA MET A 67 -1.24 10.71 7.85
C MET A 67 -1.61 9.71 8.95
N PHE A 68 -1.80 8.44 8.59
CA PHE A 68 -2.11 7.39 9.54
C PHE A 68 -0.93 7.14 10.50
N SER A 69 0.30 7.11 9.98
CA SER A 69 1.53 7.09 10.78
C SER A 69 1.60 8.24 11.78
N SER A 70 1.37 9.48 11.33
CA SER A 70 1.38 10.65 12.22
C SER A 70 0.28 10.57 13.30
N ALA A 71 -0.91 10.09 12.95
CA ALA A 71 -2.02 9.95 13.89
C ALA A 71 -1.76 8.88 14.96
N LEU A 72 -1.07 7.79 14.60
CA LEU A 72 -0.69 6.73 15.53
C LEU A 72 0.45 7.17 16.45
N ASN A 73 1.42 7.92 15.93
CA ASN A 73 2.48 8.52 16.75
C ASN A 73 1.96 9.53 17.79
N TYR A 74 0.84 10.20 17.51
CA TYR A 74 0.25 11.16 18.45
C TYR A 74 -0.37 10.51 19.71
N LYS A 75 -0.69 9.21 19.67
CA LYS A 75 -1.38 8.50 20.76
C LYS A 75 -0.45 7.71 21.69
N ASN A 76 0.87 7.78 21.50
CA ASN A 76 1.88 7.14 22.35
C ASN A 76 2.75 8.19 23.04
#